data_AF-A0A7W6AMH5-F1
#
_entry.id   AF-A0A7W6AMH5-F1
#
_cell.length_a   1.000
_cell.length_b   1.000
_cell.length_c   1.000
_cell.angle_alpha   90.00
_cell.angle_beta   90.00
_cell.angle_gamma   90.00
#
_symmetry.space_group_name_H-M   'P 1'
#
loop_
_entity.id
_entity.type
_entity.pdbx_description
1 polymer ?
#
loop_
_entity_poly.entity_id
_entity_poly.type
_entity_poly.pdbx_seq_one_letter_code
_entity_poly.pdbx_strand_id
1 'polypeptide(L)'
;MTRREYVVDVWLPEHAVWLTLACAVHCVVTAPDVPGAGAQALAWLGAAAFWGGFLVVLRGLTWSPWREETPGAGNRDNVVPIRPGPDRTA
;
A
#
# COMPACT_ATOMS: atom_id res chain seq x y z
N MET A 1 -16.37 -8.36 14.03
CA MET A 1 -15.72 -7.11 13.57
C MET A 1 -15.80 -6.10 14.68
N THR A 2 -14.66 -5.60 15.16
CA THR A 2 -14.59 -4.61 16.23
C THR A 2 -14.83 -3.20 15.68
N ARG A 3 -15.22 -2.24 16.53
CA ARG A 3 -15.41 -0.84 16.12
C ARG A 3 -14.15 -0.27 15.45
N ARG A 4 -12.97 -0.64 15.95
CA ARG A 4 -11.69 -0.20 15.40
C ARG A 4 -11.46 -0.75 14.00
N GLU A 5 -11.70 -2.05 13.78
CA GLU A 5 -11.59 -2.70 12.47
C GLU A 5 -12.54 -2.05 11.46
N TYR A 6 -13.81 -1.85 11.84
CA TYR A 6 -14.77 -1.19 10.95
C TYR A 6 -14.33 0.23 10.53
N VAL A 7 -13.79 0.99 11.49
CA VAL A 7 -13.30 2.35 11.20
C VAL A 7 -12.11 2.32 10.24
N VAL A 8 -11.16 1.41 10.43
CA VAL A 8 -9.93 1.35 9.63
C VAL A 8 -10.17 0.73 8.25
N ASP A 9 -10.95 -0.33 8.17
CA ASP A 9 -11.06 -1.16 6.97
C ASP A 9 -12.22 -0.77 6.05
N VAL A 10 -13.23 -0.06 6.56
CA VAL A 10 -14.44 0.33 5.80
C VAL A 10 -14.64 1.83 5.79
N TRP A 11 -14.74 2.44 6.98
CA TRP A 11 -15.11 3.85 7.08
C TRP A 11 -14.01 4.80 6.59
N LEU A 12 -12.75 4.57 7.00
CA LEU A 12 -11.63 5.41 6.55
C LEU A 12 -11.44 5.37 5.03
N PRO A 13 -11.40 4.21 4.36
CA PRO A 13 -11.28 4.15 2.90
C PRO A 13 -12.39 4.92 2.16
N GLU A 14 -13.64 4.84 2.64
CA GLU A 14 -14.77 5.55 2.04
C GLU A 14 -14.79 7.05 2.34
N HIS A 15 -14.34 7.48 3.53
CA HIS A 15 -14.51 8.85 4.01
C HIS A 15 -13.21 9.64 4.20
N ALA A 16 -12.03 9.05 3.98
CA ALA A 16 -10.73 9.69 4.21
C ALA A 16 -10.57 10.99 3.43
N VAL A 17 -11.06 11.05 2.19
CA VAL A 17 -11.00 12.27 1.36
C VAL A 17 -11.83 13.39 1.98
N TRP A 18 -13.07 13.09 2.38
CA TRP A 18 -13.96 14.05 3.03
C TRP A 18 -13.42 14.51 4.39
N LEU A 19 -12.88 13.59 5.18
CA LEU A 19 -12.25 13.89 6.46
C LEU A 19 -11.04 14.82 6.28
N THR A 20 -10.19 14.54 5.29
CA THR A 20 -9.02 15.37 4.95
C THR A 20 -9.45 16.77 4.55
N LEU A 21 -10.49 16.88 3.73
CA LEU A 21 -11.02 18.15 3.27
C LEU A 21 -11.63 18.96 4.42
N ALA A 22 -12.40 18.32 5.29
CA ALA A 22 -12.95 18.96 6.49
C ALA A 22 -11.83 19.47 7.44
N CYS A 23 -10.78 18.69 7.65
CA CYS A 23 -9.61 19.11 8.42
C CYS A 23 -8.91 20.31 7.77
N ALA A 24 -8.72 20.30 6.45
CA ALA A 24 -8.10 21.41 5.74
C ALA A 24 -8.92 22.70 5.87
N VAL A 25 -10.25 22.63 5.71
CA VAL A 25 -11.15 23.77 5.90
C VAL A 25 -11.08 24.28 7.34
N HIS A 26 -11.10 23.39 8.33
CA HIS A 26 -10.99 23.78 9.73
C HIS A 26 -9.67 24.51 10.02
N CYS A 27 -8.54 24.00 9.50
CA CYS A 27 -7.24 24.66 9.63
C CYS A 27 -7.24 26.06 9.00
N VAL A 28 -7.89 26.25 7.85
CA VAL A 28 -7.96 27.56 7.19
C VAL A 28 -8.82 28.53 8.00
N VAL A 29 -9.98 28.09 8.50
CA VAL A 29 -10.90 28.95 9.26
C VAL A 29 -10.36 29.30 10.64
N THR A 30 -9.53 28.43 11.23
CA THR A 30 -8.90 28.65 12.54
C THR A 30 -7.48 29.19 12.45
N ALA A 31 -6.97 29.45 11.23
CA ALA A 31 -5.63 29.96 11.04
C ALA A 31 -5.50 31.36 11.65
N PRO A 32 -4.43 31.63 12.42
CA PRO A 32 -4.17 32.98 12.91
C PRO A 32 -3.84 33.92 11.73
N ASP A 33 -4.40 35.13 11.76
CA ASP A 33 -4.13 36.19 10.77
C ASP A 33 -2.72 36.78 10.95
N VAL A 34 -1.70 36.00 10.59
CA VAL A 34 -0.31 36.44 10.56
C VAL A 34 0.10 36.69 9.11
N PRO A 35 0.68 37.86 8.76
CA PRO A 35 1.15 38.12 7.40
C PRO A 35 2.09 37.01 6.92
N GLY A 36 1.73 36.34 5.81
CA GLY A 36 2.50 35.23 5.23
C GLY A 36 2.09 33.83 5.67
N ALA A 37 1.28 33.66 6.73
CA ALA A 37 0.84 32.35 7.19
C ALA A 37 0.00 31.60 6.13
N GLY A 38 -0.89 32.31 5.42
CA GLY A 38 -1.68 31.73 4.33
C GLY A 38 -0.83 31.24 3.15
N ALA A 39 0.20 32.01 2.75
CA ALA A 39 1.11 31.62 1.69
C ALA A 39 1.95 30.38 2.10
N GLN A 40 2.38 30.32 3.36
CA GLN A 40 3.10 29.17 3.90
C GLN A 40 2.19 27.93 3.98
N ALA A 41 0.94 28.08 4.41
CA ALA A 41 -0.04 27.00 4.45
C ALA A 41 -0.32 26.43 3.04
N LEU A 42 -0.51 27.30 2.04
CA LEU A 42 -0.68 26.88 0.66
C LEU A 42 0.57 26.18 0.10
N ALA A 43 1.77 26.64 0.47
CA ALA A 43 3.02 25.98 0.09
C ALA A 43 3.11 24.56 0.69
N TRP A 44 2.73 24.37 1.96
CA TRP A 44 2.70 23.06 2.59
C TRP A 44 1.63 22.14 1.99
N LEU A 45 0.43 22.65 1.70
CA LEU A 45 -0.62 21.89 1.03
C LEU A 45 -0.19 21.46 -0.38
N GLY A 46 0.45 22.36 -1.14
CA GLY A 46 1.03 22.04 -2.45
C GLY A 46 2.11 20.98 -2.36
N ALA A 47 3.02 21.09 -1.39
CA ALA A 47 4.06 20.09 -1.14
C ALA A 47 3.45 18.73 -0.77
N ALA A 48 2.45 18.70 0.11
CA ALA A 48 1.76 17.47 0.49
C ALA A 48 1.06 16.80 -0.71
N ALA A 49 0.38 17.58 -1.55
CA ALA A 49 -0.26 17.07 -2.77
C ALA A 49 0.78 16.52 -3.76
N PHE A 50 1.90 17.22 -3.96
CA PHE A 50 2.99 16.78 -4.82
C PHE A 50 3.59 15.46 -4.32
N TRP A 51 3.99 15.39 -3.04
CA TRP A 51 4.57 14.18 -2.48
C TRP A 51 3.59 13.01 -2.44
N GLY A 52 2.32 13.27 -2.12
CA GLY A 52 1.26 12.26 -2.16
C GLY A 52 1.09 11.68 -3.56
N GLY A 53 0.99 12.53 -4.59
CA GLY A 53 0.91 12.10 -5.98
C GLY A 53 2.15 11.32 -6.43
N PHE A 54 3.34 11.81 -6.09
CA PHE A 54 4.60 11.13 -6.39
C PHE A 54 4.66 9.73 -5.78
N LEU A 55 4.24 9.55 -4.53
CA LEU A 55 4.20 8.23 -3.88
C LEU A 55 3.17 7.29 -4.51
N VAL A 56 2.02 7.81 -4.97
CA VAL A 56 1.02 7.02 -5.71
C VAL A 56 1.58 6.55 -7.06
N VAL A 57 2.27 7.44 -7.80
CA VAL A 57 2.92 7.08 -9.06
C VAL A 57 4.04 6.06 -8.82
N LEU A 58 4.91 6.30 -7.83
CA LEU A 58 5.94 5.34 -7.45
C LEU A 58 5.33 3.99 -7.08
N ARG A 59 4.23 3.96 -6.32
CA ARG A 59 3.50 2.73 -6.02
C ARG A 59 3.01 2.06 -7.30
N GLY A 60 2.41 2.79 -8.24
CA GLY A 60 1.96 2.23 -9.52
C GLY A 60 3.11 1.64 -10.36
N LEU A 61 4.28 2.27 -10.35
CA LEU A 61 5.47 1.81 -11.08
C LEU A 61 6.20 0.65 -10.38
N THR A 62 6.22 0.64 -9.05
CA THR A 62 6.95 -0.36 -8.25
C THR A 62 6.09 -1.59 -7.91
N TRP A 63 4.77 -1.48 -8.02
CA TRP A 63 3.88 -2.60 -7.79
C TRP A 63 3.82 -3.46 -9.05
N SER A 64 4.80 -4.36 -9.20
CA SER A 64 4.58 -5.55 -10.00
C SER A 64 3.56 -6.41 -9.25
N PRO A 65 2.37 -6.72 -9.82
CA PRO A 65 1.56 -7.78 -9.24
C PRO A 65 2.45 -9.02 -9.21
N TRP A 66 2.53 -9.66 -8.05
CA TRP A 66 3.23 -10.92 -7.89
C TRP A 66 2.61 -11.87 -8.92
N ARG A 67 3.32 -12.17 -10.03
CA ARG A 67 2.88 -13.27 -10.89
C ARG A 67 3.04 -14.50 -10.03
N GLU A 68 1.93 -15.08 -9.62
CA GLU A 68 1.91 -16.49 -9.26
C GLU A 68 2.43 -17.24 -10.49
N GLU A 69 3.74 -17.52 -10.51
CA GLU A 69 4.28 -18.51 -11.41
C GLU A 69 3.57 -19.81 -11.07
N THR A 70 2.64 -20.19 -11.96
CA THR A 70 1.93 -21.46 -11.96
C THR A 70 2.85 -22.58 -11.44
N PRO A 71 2.58 -23.19 -10.28
CA PRO A 71 3.42 -24.27 -9.75
C PRO A 71 3.12 -25.54 -10.55
N GLY A 72 3.71 -25.62 -11.75
CA GLY A 72 3.49 -26.75 -12.66
C GLY A 72 4.59 -26.98 -13.69
N ALA A 73 5.55 -26.06 -13.84
CA ALA A 73 6.50 -26.09 -14.96
C ALA A 73 7.96 -26.42 -14.58
N GLY A 74 8.25 -26.90 -13.37
CA GLY A 74 9.64 -27.18 -13.03
C GLY A 74 9.84 -28.05 -11.81
N ASN A 75 9.61 -29.36 -11.92
CA ASN A 75 10.57 -30.36 -11.43
C ASN A 75 10.22 -31.78 -11.93
N ARG A 76 10.39 -32.04 -13.22
CA ARG A 76 10.39 -33.42 -13.75
C ARG A 76 11.80 -34.03 -13.80
N ASP A 77 12.82 -33.24 -13.50
CA ASP A 77 14.22 -33.63 -13.72
C ASP A 77 14.95 -34.05 -12.43
N ASN A 78 14.38 -33.83 -11.23
CA ASN A 78 14.92 -34.37 -9.98
C ASN A 78 14.35 -35.75 -9.60
N VAL A 79 14.09 -36.62 -10.57
CA VAL A 79 13.83 -38.04 -10.28
C VAL A 79 15.17 -38.72 -10.04
N VAL A 80 15.63 -38.75 -8.80
CA VAL A 80 16.76 -39.58 -8.39
C VAL A 80 16.39 -41.05 -8.66
N PRO A 81 17.14 -41.81 -9.48
CA PRO A 81 16.89 -43.23 -9.62
C PRO A 81 17.18 -43.91 -8.28
N ILE A 82 16.16 -44.45 -7.64
CA ILE A 82 16.35 -45.32 -6.48
C ILE A 82 17.08 -46.57 -6.97
N ARG A 83 18.38 -46.68 -6.67
CA ARG A 83 19.12 -47.95 -6.88
C ARG A 83 18.41 -49.05 -6.09
N PRO A 84 18.17 -50.23 -6.69
CA PRO A 84 17.79 -51.39 -5.89
C PRO A 84 18.97 -51.73 -4.98
N GLY A 85 18.77 -51.66 -3.66
CA GLY A 85 19.72 -52.16 -2.67
C GLY A 85 19.82 -53.69 -2.74
N PRO A 86 20.96 -54.29 -2.39
CA PRO A 86 21.25 -55.71 -2.58
C PRO A 86 20.61 -56.65 -1.55
N ASP A 87 19.47 -56.30 -0.94
CA ASP A 87 18.89 -57.07 0.18
C ASP A 87 17.44 -57.52 -0.11
N ARG A 88 17.24 -58.23 -1.22
CA ARG A 88 16.12 -59.17 -1.34
C ARG A 88 16.67 -60.58 -1.47
N THR A 89 16.77 -61.26 -0.34
CA THR A 89 16.83 -62.72 -0.29
C THR A 89 15.51 -63.28 -0.82
N ALA A 90 15.64 -64.35 -1.61
CA ALA A 90 14.60 -65.09 -2.30
C ALA A 90 13.52 -65.68 -1.38
#